data_AF-A0A964G7H7-F1
#
_entry.id   AF-A0A964G7H7-F1
#
_cell.length_a   1.000
_cell.length_b   1.000
_cell.length_c   1.000
_cell.angle_alpha   90.00
_cell.angle_beta   90.00
_cell.angle_gamma   90.00
#
_symmetry.space_group_name_H-M   'P 1'
#
loop_
_entity.id
_entity.type
_entity.pdbx_description
1 polymer ?
#
loop_
_entity_poly.entity_id
_entity_poly.type
_entity_poly.pdbx_seq_one_letter_code
_entity_poly.pdbx_strand_id
1 'polypeptide(L)'
;MQISDFYMKAPLYEPPDFVNREFGFRKNGEKMLRHRAFSSVQKLRTFLIETAPDHVYFSSSKYEDPAAYPMEDKKKSWTGSDLVFDIDYDHLKKPTLREAKKQSEKLMLILKDDLGFRKLLYVDSGSRGFHVHVHDECVQKLGNPERREIADFFGHYKTRRGRKIINSNWVEIDTVVTTDFTRLIRLPGSLNVKPDSARPCAIISGP
;
A
#
# COMPACT_ATOMS: atom_id res chain seq x y z
N MET A 1 -12.68 -17.66 14.89
CA MET A 1 -13.47 -16.81 13.97
C MET A 1 -13.26 -17.34 12.57
N GLN A 2 -14.33 -17.72 11.85
CA GLN A 2 -14.16 -18.08 10.44
C GLN A 2 -13.87 -16.82 9.63
N ILE A 3 -13.00 -16.92 8.62
CA ILE A 3 -12.62 -15.77 7.77
C ILE A 3 -13.84 -15.22 7.01
N SER A 4 -14.76 -16.08 6.59
CA SER A 4 -16.03 -15.70 5.96
C SER A 4 -16.87 -14.79 6.86
N ASP A 5 -17.04 -15.14 8.14
CA ASP A 5 -17.79 -14.34 9.12
C ASP A 5 -17.19 -12.95 9.32
N PHE A 6 -15.85 -12.86 9.32
CA PHE A 6 -15.15 -11.57 9.37
C PHE A 6 -15.55 -10.71 8.17
N TYR A 7 -15.48 -11.25 6.96
CA TYR A 7 -15.81 -10.51 5.74
C TYR A 7 -17.29 -10.13 5.60
N MET A 8 -18.21 -10.75 6.35
CA MET A 8 -19.60 -10.29 6.39
C MET A 8 -19.73 -8.86 6.94
N LYS A 9 -18.87 -8.48 7.90
CA LYS A 9 -18.98 -7.20 8.63
C LYS A 9 -17.75 -6.31 8.50
N ALA A 10 -16.67 -6.78 7.87
CA ALA A 10 -15.42 -6.06 7.73
C ALA A 10 -15.62 -4.67 7.09
N PRO A 11 -15.02 -3.59 7.62
CA PRO A 11 -15.07 -2.26 7.01
C PRO A 11 -14.08 -2.18 5.84
N LEU A 12 -14.41 -2.85 4.73
CA LEU A 12 -13.58 -2.88 3.53
C LEU A 12 -13.39 -1.48 2.97
N TYR A 13 -12.14 -1.09 2.75
CA TYR A 13 -11.80 0.18 2.12
C TYR A 13 -12.17 0.18 0.64
N GLU A 14 -12.78 1.28 0.20
CA GLU A 14 -13.03 1.58 -1.21
C GLU A 14 -11.94 2.52 -1.72
N PRO A 15 -10.85 2.03 -2.35
CA PRO A 15 -9.86 2.91 -2.96
C PRO A 15 -10.47 3.84 -4.02
N PRO A 16 -9.94 5.06 -4.19
CA PRO A 16 -10.28 5.92 -5.32
C PRO A 16 -10.14 5.18 -6.65
N ASP A 17 -11.08 5.41 -7.56
CA ASP A 17 -11.17 4.71 -8.85
C ASP A 17 -11.26 3.19 -8.68
N PHE A 18 -12.06 2.72 -7.72
CA PHE A 18 -12.21 1.32 -7.33
C PHE A 18 -12.35 0.37 -8.53
N VAL A 19 -13.20 0.73 -9.49
CA VAL A 19 -13.50 -0.10 -10.67
C VAL A 19 -12.33 -0.23 -11.63
N ASN A 20 -11.33 0.65 -11.52
CA ASN A 20 -10.09 0.65 -12.30
C ASN A 20 -8.95 -0.08 -11.59
N ARG A 21 -9.20 -0.70 -10.43
CA ARG A 21 -8.18 -1.44 -9.66
C ARG A 21 -8.20 -2.92 -9.99
N GLU A 22 -7.01 -3.50 -10.11
CA GLU A 22 -6.84 -4.95 -10.01
C GLU A 22 -6.89 -5.36 -8.54
N PHE A 23 -7.53 -6.49 -8.26
CA PHE A 23 -7.50 -7.17 -6.97
C PHE A 23 -6.75 -8.49 -7.05
N GLY A 24 -6.01 -8.79 -5.98
CA GLY A 24 -5.26 -10.03 -5.80
C GLY A 24 -5.64 -10.72 -4.49
N PHE A 25 -5.67 -12.05 -4.51
CA PHE A 25 -6.11 -12.87 -3.38
C PHE A 25 -5.16 -14.04 -3.14
N ARG A 26 -4.97 -14.43 -1.89
CA ARG A 26 -4.27 -15.67 -1.52
C ARG A 26 -5.06 -16.41 -0.45
N LYS A 27 -5.05 -17.74 -0.53
CA LYS A 27 -5.67 -18.66 0.41
C LYS A 27 -4.76 -19.86 0.61
N ASN A 28 -4.59 -20.32 1.85
CA ASN A 28 -3.86 -21.51 2.26
C ASN A 28 -2.46 -21.65 1.62
N GLY A 29 -1.74 -20.53 1.46
CA GLY A 29 -0.41 -20.53 0.84
C GLY A 29 -0.39 -20.76 -0.68
N GLU A 30 -1.54 -20.89 -1.34
CA GLU A 30 -1.65 -21.05 -2.79
C GLU A 30 -1.06 -19.85 -3.55
N LYS A 31 -0.82 -20.08 -4.85
CA LYS A 31 -0.43 -19.02 -5.78
C LYS A 31 -1.48 -17.91 -5.77
N MET A 32 -1.01 -16.67 -5.83
CA MET A 32 -1.90 -15.52 -5.83
C MET A 32 -2.84 -15.55 -7.04
N LEU A 33 -4.14 -15.52 -6.77
CA LEU A 33 -5.17 -15.25 -7.77
C LEU A 33 -5.13 -13.75 -8.08
N ARG A 34 -4.91 -13.41 -9.35
CA ARG A 34 -4.74 -12.04 -9.86
C ARG A 34 -5.70 -11.76 -11.02
N HIS A 35 -5.61 -10.57 -11.60
CA HIS A 35 -6.40 -10.16 -12.76
C HIS A 35 -7.91 -10.19 -12.49
N ARG A 36 -8.30 -9.79 -11.28
CA ARG A 36 -9.70 -9.64 -10.89
C ARG A 36 -10.03 -8.16 -10.73
N ALA A 37 -11.24 -7.79 -11.10
CA ALA A 37 -11.78 -6.46 -10.91
C ALA A 37 -13.25 -6.57 -10.50
N PHE A 38 -13.74 -5.57 -9.78
CA PHE A 38 -15.09 -5.57 -9.23
C PHE A 38 -15.76 -4.23 -9.54
N SER A 39 -17.07 -4.27 -9.81
CA SER A 39 -17.85 -3.05 -10.06
C SER A 39 -18.29 -2.33 -8.78
N SER A 40 -18.16 -2.96 -7.61
CA SER A 40 -18.47 -2.35 -6.32
C SER A 40 -17.85 -3.13 -5.15
N VAL A 41 -17.73 -2.47 -4.00
CA VAL A 41 -17.30 -3.10 -2.73
C VAL A 41 -18.22 -4.23 -2.31
N GLN A 42 -19.52 -4.15 -2.59
CA GLN A 42 -20.48 -5.22 -2.28
C GLN A 42 -20.16 -6.49 -3.07
N LYS A 43 -19.84 -6.39 -4.37
CA LYS A 43 -19.45 -7.55 -5.18
C LYS A 43 -18.14 -8.15 -4.69
N LEU A 44 -17.17 -7.30 -4.31
CA LEU A 44 -15.94 -7.76 -3.67
C LEU A 44 -16.27 -8.49 -2.35
N ARG A 45 -17.14 -7.94 -1.52
CA ARG A 45 -17.55 -8.56 -0.24
C ARG A 45 -18.16 -9.95 -0.45
N THR A 46 -19.10 -10.09 -1.39
CA THR A 46 -19.70 -11.39 -1.72
C THR A 46 -18.63 -12.41 -2.07
N PHE A 47 -17.70 -12.03 -2.96
CA PHE A 47 -16.56 -12.88 -3.32
C PHE A 47 -15.69 -13.26 -2.10
N LEU A 48 -15.42 -12.32 -1.20
CA LEU A 48 -14.61 -12.57 0.00
C LEU A 48 -15.30 -13.50 1.00
N ILE A 49 -16.63 -13.41 1.15
CA ILE A 49 -17.41 -14.32 2.01
C ILE A 49 -17.38 -15.74 1.44
N GLU A 50 -17.57 -15.89 0.13
CA GLU A 50 -17.60 -17.19 -0.55
C GLU A 50 -16.23 -17.87 -0.58
N THR A 51 -15.18 -17.10 -0.88
CA THR A 51 -13.83 -17.66 -1.08
C THR A 51 -12.99 -17.70 0.19
N ALA A 52 -13.30 -16.85 1.18
CA ALA A 52 -12.61 -16.73 2.47
C ALA A 52 -11.07 -16.68 2.34
N PRO A 53 -10.49 -15.68 1.64
CA PRO A 53 -9.05 -15.59 1.44
C PRO A 53 -8.32 -15.05 2.68
N ASP A 54 -7.13 -15.59 2.92
CA ASP A 54 -6.20 -15.19 3.98
C ASP A 54 -5.65 -13.78 3.79
N HIS A 55 -5.52 -13.38 2.52
CA HIS A 55 -4.94 -12.11 2.12
C HIS A 55 -5.68 -11.53 0.93
N VAL A 56 -5.94 -10.23 1.01
CA VAL A 56 -6.58 -9.45 -0.04
C VAL A 56 -5.71 -8.25 -0.35
N TYR A 57 -5.51 -7.99 -1.63
CA TYR A 57 -4.70 -6.90 -2.14
C TYR A 57 -5.43 -6.17 -3.26
N PHE A 58 -5.05 -4.92 -3.50
CA PHE A 58 -5.46 -4.14 -4.66
C PHE A 58 -4.23 -3.42 -5.27
N SER A 59 -4.29 -3.08 -6.54
CA SER A 59 -3.19 -2.39 -7.22
C SER A 59 -3.05 -0.93 -6.79
N SER A 60 -1.81 -0.44 -6.60
CA SER A 60 -1.54 1.00 -6.54
C SER A 60 -1.87 1.68 -7.87
N SER A 61 -1.68 0.95 -8.98
CA SER A 61 -2.07 1.39 -10.31
C SER A 61 -3.57 1.31 -10.58
N LYS A 62 -3.98 2.14 -11.54
CA LYS A 62 -5.31 2.23 -12.15
C LYS A 62 -5.19 1.87 -13.63
N TYR A 63 -6.18 1.14 -14.12
CA TYR A 63 -6.23 0.64 -15.49
C TYR A 63 -7.63 0.83 -16.08
N GLU A 64 -7.73 1.06 -17.39
CA GLU A 64 -9.03 1.01 -18.08
C GLU A 64 -9.57 -0.42 -18.10
N ASP A 65 -8.68 -1.41 -18.32
CA ASP A 65 -8.99 -2.83 -18.17
C ASP A 65 -8.11 -3.46 -17.07
N PRO A 66 -8.54 -3.42 -15.79
CA PRO A 66 -7.78 -4.00 -14.68
C PRO A 66 -7.76 -5.54 -14.66
N ALA A 67 -8.63 -6.19 -15.43
CA ALA A 67 -8.68 -7.64 -15.56
C ALA A 67 -7.82 -8.16 -16.74
N ALA A 68 -7.30 -7.27 -17.60
CA ALA A 68 -6.45 -7.63 -18.73
C ALA A 68 -5.31 -8.58 -18.34
N TYR A 69 -5.05 -9.55 -19.22
CA TYR A 69 -3.97 -10.51 -19.12
C TYR A 69 -3.39 -10.76 -20.53
N PRO A 70 -2.06 -10.83 -20.70
CA PRO A 70 -1.02 -10.76 -19.67
C PRO A 70 -0.76 -9.34 -19.14
N MET A 71 0.18 -9.19 -18.19
CA MET A 71 0.43 -7.91 -17.51
C MET A 71 0.88 -6.80 -18.47
N GLU A 72 1.53 -7.17 -19.58
CA GLU A 72 1.98 -6.27 -20.63
C GLU A 72 0.79 -5.55 -21.29
N ASP A 73 -0.31 -6.26 -21.52
CA ASP A 73 -1.52 -5.67 -22.09
C ASP A 73 -2.22 -4.78 -21.08
N LYS A 74 -2.25 -5.17 -19.81
CA LYS A 74 -2.76 -4.33 -18.73
C LYS A 74 -1.98 -3.02 -18.61
N LYS A 75 -0.65 -3.05 -18.73
CA LYS A 75 0.17 -1.84 -18.68
C LYS A 75 -0.14 -0.85 -19.80
N LYS A 76 -0.62 -1.33 -20.97
CA LYS A 76 -1.06 -0.45 -22.06
C LYS A 76 -2.30 0.37 -21.69
N SER A 77 -3.15 -0.14 -20.80
CA SER A 77 -4.35 0.55 -20.30
C SER A 77 -4.11 1.33 -19.00
N TRP A 78 -2.85 1.57 -18.62
CA TRP A 78 -2.52 2.29 -17.39
C TRP A 78 -2.96 3.75 -17.44
N THR A 79 -3.76 4.17 -16.45
CA THR A 79 -4.29 5.53 -16.36
C THR A 79 -3.70 6.34 -15.22
N GLY A 80 -3.04 5.71 -14.25
CA GLY A 80 -2.35 6.40 -13.17
C GLY A 80 -2.00 5.46 -12.03
N SER A 81 -1.31 5.94 -11.01
CA SER A 81 -1.01 5.15 -9.82
C SER A 81 -0.84 6.01 -8.57
N ASP A 82 -1.34 5.53 -7.46
CA ASP A 82 -1.07 6.13 -6.15
C ASP A 82 0.41 6.00 -5.79
N LEU A 83 0.89 6.91 -4.95
CA LEU A 83 2.21 6.79 -4.35
C LEU A 83 2.06 6.13 -2.97
N VAL A 84 2.77 5.02 -2.73
CA VAL A 84 2.62 4.24 -1.52
C VAL A 84 3.96 3.99 -0.87
N PHE A 85 4.02 4.26 0.42
CA PHE A 85 5.18 4.02 1.27
C PHE A 85 4.87 2.87 2.21
N ASP A 86 5.83 1.97 2.38
CA ASP A 86 5.76 0.86 3.33
C ASP A 86 6.90 0.96 4.34
N ILE A 87 6.58 0.71 5.60
CA ILE A 87 7.51 0.69 6.72
C ILE A 87 7.30 -0.62 7.47
N ASP A 88 8.12 -1.63 7.14
CA ASP A 88 8.19 -2.89 7.87
C ASP A 88 9.28 -2.79 8.95
N TYR A 89 8.95 -3.14 10.21
CA TYR A 89 9.93 -3.05 11.29
C TYR A 89 11.16 -3.94 11.03
N ASP A 90 11.01 -5.06 10.31
CA ASP A 90 12.15 -5.95 9.98
C ASP A 90 13.21 -5.23 9.13
N HIS A 91 12.81 -4.18 8.40
CA HIS A 91 13.70 -3.39 7.54
C HIS A 91 14.31 -2.18 8.27
N LEU A 92 13.96 -1.97 9.54
CA LEU A 92 14.49 -0.86 10.34
C LEU A 92 15.79 -1.23 11.02
N LYS A 93 16.69 -0.25 11.17
CA LYS A 93 17.86 -0.37 12.05
C LYS A 93 17.50 -0.74 13.49
N LYS A 94 16.34 -0.29 13.97
CA LYS A 94 15.79 -0.65 15.28
C LYS A 94 14.48 -1.42 15.07
N PRO A 95 14.52 -2.76 14.98
CA PRO A 95 13.39 -3.58 14.54
C PRO A 95 12.35 -3.73 15.65
N THR A 96 11.59 -2.67 15.91
CA THR A 96 10.49 -2.66 16.86
C THR A 96 9.26 -2.01 16.22
N LEU A 97 8.07 -2.53 16.54
CA LEU A 97 6.82 -1.94 16.07
C LEU A 97 6.65 -0.48 16.54
N ARG A 98 7.19 -0.14 17.71
CA ARG A 98 7.21 1.23 18.24
C ARG A 98 8.03 2.17 17.35
N GLU A 99 9.20 1.74 16.91
CA GLU A 99 10.02 2.53 15.98
C GLU A 99 9.36 2.63 14.61
N ALA A 100 8.80 1.54 14.08
CA ALA A 100 8.05 1.58 12.82
C ALA A 100 6.90 2.58 12.87
N LYS A 101 6.16 2.61 13.98
CA LYS A 101 5.10 3.59 14.20
C LYS A 101 5.66 5.02 14.18
N LYS A 102 6.71 5.30 14.95
CA LYS A 102 7.36 6.61 15.00
C LYS A 102 7.86 7.08 13.63
N GLN A 103 8.47 6.18 12.85
CA GLN A 103 8.94 6.46 11.49
C GLN A 103 7.76 6.77 10.55
N SER A 104 6.66 6.03 10.68
CA SER A 104 5.45 6.27 9.89
C SER A 104 4.71 7.57 10.25
N GLU A 105 4.67 7.95 11.52
CA GLU A 105 4.12 9.25 11.96
C GLU A 105 5.00 10.40 11.45
N LYS A 106 6.33 10.25 11.53
CA LYS A 106 7.27 11.22 10.94
C LYS A 106 7.07 11.35 9.43
N LEU A 107 6.91 10.23 8.73
CA LEU A 107 6.63 10.21 7.29
C LEU A 107 5.35 10.98 6.96
N MET A 108 4.25 10.73 7.70
CA MET A 108 2.98 11.43 7.53
C MET A 108 3.14 12.95 7.68
N LEU A 109 3.89 13.42 8.68
CA LEU A 109 4.18 14.84 8.87
C LEU A 109 4.95 15.42 7.70
N ILE A 110 6.04 14.79 7.27
CA ILE A 110 6.85 15.27 6.13
C ILE A 110 6.03 15.30 4.83
N LEU A 111 5.24 14.26 4.56
CA LEU A 111 4.39 14.20 3.35
C LEU A 111 3.38 15.35 3.33
N LYS A 112 2.79 15.69 4.48
CA LYS A 112 1.77 16.73 4.61
C LYS A 112 2.37 18.14 4.64
N ASP A 113 3.40 18.35 5.44
CA ASP A 113 3.89 19.68 5.81
C ASP A 113 5.03 20.13 4.90
N ASP A 114 5.96 19.24 4.55
CA ASP A 114 7.12 19.56 3.71
C ASP A 114 6.81 19.36 2.22
N LEU A 115 6.09 18.29 1.87
CA LEU A 115 5.76 17.95 0.47
C LEU A 115 4.35 18.40 0.04
N GLY A 116 3.52 18.83 0.99
CA GLY A 116 2.24 19.47 0.71
C GLY A 116 1.10 18.56 0.26
N PHE A 117 1.27 17.23 0.36
CA PHE A 117 0.22 16.27 -0.02
C PHE A 117 -0.99 16.36 0.89
N ARG A 118 -2.19 16.16 0.33
CA ARG A 118 -3.46 16.37 1.02
C ARG A 118 -4.33 15.13 1.11
N LYS A 119 -4.27 14.22 0.12
CA LYS A 119 -5.11 13.02 0.08
C LYS A 119 -4.33 11.81 0.61
N LEU A 120 -4.09 11.79 1.93
CA LEU A 120 -3.31 10.76 2.61
C LEU A 120 -4.19 9.68 3.27
N LEU A 121 -3.78 8.41 3.19
CA LEU A 121 -4.36 7.29 3.92
C LEU A 121 -3.27 6.62 4.76
N TYR A 122 -3.43 6.59 6.07
CA TYR A 122 -2.51 5.94 7.00
C TYR A 122 -3.08 4.60 7.46
N VAL A 123 -2.28 3.53 7.39
CA VAL A 123 -2.74 2.15 7.52
C VAL A 123 -1.82 1.34 8.42
N ASP A 124 -2.37 0.64 9.43
CA ASP A 124 -1.72 -0.49 10.07
C ASP A 124 -1.83 -1.71 9.14
N SER A 125 -0.70 -2.28 8.74
CA SER A 125 -0.62 -3.44 7.84
C SER A 125 -1.30 -4.71 8.38
N GLY A 126 -1.68 -4.73 9.66
CA GLY A 126 -2.19 -5.90 10.37
C GLY A 126 -1.09 -6.91 10.66
N SER A 127 0.18 -6.49 10.68
CA SER A 127 1.32 -7.38 10.93
C SER A 127 2.45 -6.62 11.62
N ARG A 128 3.45 -6.17 10.87
CA ARG A 128 4.75 -5.71 11.38
C ARG A 128 5.11 -4.31 10.92
N GLY A 129 4.17 -3.61 10.30
CA GLY A 129 4.46 -2.36 9.64
C GLY A 129 3.25 -1.49 9.37
N PHE A 130 3.51 -0.39 8.68
CA PHE A 130 2.53 0.62 8.35
C PHE A 130 2.65 1.02 6.89
N HIS A 131 1.52 1.33 6.26
CA HIS A 131 1.51 1.90 4.92
C HIS A 131 1.00 3.34 4.98
N VAL A 132 1.55 4.19 4.11
CA VAL A 132 1.00 5.51 3.82
C VAL A 132 0.72 5.60 2.34
N HIS A 133 -0.53 5.85 1.96
CA HIS A 133 -0.93 6.04 0.57
C HIS A 133 -1.17 7.52 0.31
N VAL A 134 -0.71 8.00 -0.84
CA VAL A 134 -0.93 9.35 -1.35
C VAL A 134 -1.77 9.24 -2.62
N HIS A 135 -2.95 9.85 -2.58
CA HIS A 135 -3.95 9.83 -3.66
C HIS A 135 -4.03 11.16 -4.41
N ASP A 136 -3.16 12.11 -4.11
CA ASP A 136 -3.11 13.42 -4.79
C ASP A 136 -2.98 13.25 -6.31
N GLU A 137 -3.63 14.14 -7.07
CA GLU A 137 -3.65 14.05 -8.53
C GLU A 137 -2.25 14.20 -9.14
N CYS A 138 -1.39 15.00 -8.50
CA CYS A 138 -0.02 15.22 -8.94
C CYS A 138 0.86 13.96 -8.91
N VAL A 139 0.53 12.94 -8.10
CA VAL A 139 1.30 11.70 -8.05
C VAL A 139 0.88 10.67 -9.10
N GLN A 140 -0.32 10.85 -9.68
CA GLN A 140 -0.96 9.82 -10.50
C GLN A 140 -0.15 9.47 -11.75
N LYS A 141 0.59 10.44 -12.32
CA LYS A 141 1.36 10.26 -13.55
C LYS A 141 2.87 10.06 -13.33
N LEU A 142 3.33 9.99 -12.07
CA LEU A 142 4.74 9.77 -11.76
C LEU A 142 5.18 8.37 -12.21
N GLY A 143 6.25 8.31 -12.98
CA GLY A 143 6.92 7.07 -13.36
C GLY A 143 7.91 6.60 -12.30
N ASN A 144 8.63 5.51 -12.61
CA ASN A 144 9.64 4.96 -11.70
C ASN A 144 10.76 5.96 -11.38
N PRO A 145 11.33 6.74 -12.34
CA PRO A 145 12.39 7.70 -12.03
C PRO A 145 11.93 8.78 -11.02
N GLU A 146 10.76 9.36 -11.22
CA GLU A 146 10.24 10.41 -10.33
C GLU A 146 9.92 9.86 -8.93
N ARG A 147 9.36 8.65 -8.87
CA ARG A 147 9.11 7.96 -7.60
C ARG A 147 10.41 7.60 -6.88
N ARG A 148 11.47 7.29 -7.63
CA ARG A 148 12.79 7.02 -7.07
C ARG A 148 13.35 8.27 -6.40
N GLU A 149 13.25 9.44 -7.04
CA GLU A 149 13.65 10.71 -6.43
C GLU A 149 12.89 10.99 -5.13
N ILE A 150 11.57 10.71 -5.10
CA ILE A 150 10.77 10.84 -3.88
C ILE A 150 11.22 9.84 -2.81
N ALA A 151 11.55 8.60 -3.18
CA ALA A 151 12.06 7.62 -2.22
C ALA A 151 13.43 8.05 -1.65
N ASP A 152 14.31 8.57 -2.51
CA ASP A 152 15.66 9.01 -2.13
C ASP A 152 15.63 10.29 -1.26
N PHE A 153 14.57 11.10 -1.34
CA PHE A 153 14.34 12.23 -0.42
C PHE A 153 14.30 11.80 1.07
N PHE A 154 13.84 10.59 1.36
CA PHE A 154 13.82 10.01 2.71
C PHE A 154 15.12 9.27 3.07
N GLY A 155 16.11 9.24 2.17
CA GLY A 155 17.38 8.56 2.38
C GLY A 155 18.16 9.07 3.60
N HIS A 156 19.01 8.20 4.15
CA HIS A 156 19.72 8.49 5.41
C HIS A 156 20.69 9.67 5.32
N TYR A 157 21.30 9.87 4.16
CA TYR A 157 22.26 10.94 3.91
C TYR A 157 21.83 11.81 2.74
N LYS A 158 22.19 13.09 2.81
CA LYS A 158 22.15 14.00 1.66
C LYS A 158 23.51 14.65 1.44
N THR A 159 23.79 15.07 0.21
CA THR A 159 25.04 15.75 -0.13
C THR A 159 24.86 17.26 -0.01
N ARG A 160 25.75 17.93 0.74
CA ARG A 160 25.81 19.39 0.82
C ARG A 160 27.25 19.84 0.70
N ARG A 161 27.57 20.68 -0.30
CA ARG A 161 28.93 21.13 -0.61
C ARG A 161 29.95 19.98 -0.69
N GLY A 162 29.58 18.89 -1.37
CA GLY A 162 30.43 17.70 -1.54
C GLY A 162 30.57 16.79 -0.30
N ARG A 163 29.92 17.09 0.83
CA ARG A 163 29.96 16.27 2.05
C ARG A 163 28.63 15.56 2.29
N LYS A 164 28.68 14.29 2.72
CA LYS A 164 27.51 13.56 3.23
C LYS A 164 27.16 14.09 4.62
N ILE A 165 25.92 14.51 4.80
CA ILE A 165 25.35 14.92 6.09
C ILE A 165 24.10 14.10 6.39
N ILE A 166 23.80 13.92 7.68
CA ILE A 166 22.57 13.23 8.10
C ILE A 166 21.37 14.02 7.57
N ASN A 167 20.45 13.30 6.93
CA ASN A 167 19.22 13.89 6.44
C ASN A 167 18.23 14.07 7.59
N SER A 168 17.79 15.30 7.83
CA SER A 168 16.70 15.62 8.78
C SER A 168 15.43 14.86 8.46
N ASN A 169 15.17 14.62 7.16
CA ASN A 169 13.96 14.01 6.65
C ASN A 169 14.10 12.49 6.55
N TRP A 170 15.18 11.92 7.10
CA TRP A 170 15.42 10.48 7.05
C TRP A 170 14.24 9.72 7.64
N VAL A 171 13.68 8.82 6.82
CA VAL A 171 12.71 7.79 7.20
C VAL A 171 13.15 6.49 6.54
N GLU A 172 13.11 5.40 7.28
CA GLU A 172 13.44 4.06 6.77
C GLU A 172 12.21 3.45 6.09
N ILE A 173 12.06 3.74 4.79
CA ILE A 173 10.99 3.21 3.93
C ILE A 173 11.48 2.04 3.06
N ASP A 174 10.57 1.16 2.66
CA ASP A 174 10.81 0.26 1.53
C ASP A 174 10.76 1.04 0.21
N THR A 175 11.95 1.35 -0.31
CA THR A 175 12.08 2.11 -1.57
C THR A 175 11.56 1.34 -2.79
N VAL A 176 11.55 0.00 -2.76
CA VAL A 176 11.04 -0.82 -3.86
C VAL A 176 9.53 -0.75 -3.91
N VAL A 177 8.87 -0.70 -2.74
CA VAL A 177 7.42 -0.46 -2.66
C VAL A 177 7.06 0.91 -3.22
N THR A 178 7.84 1.93 -2.86
CA THR A 178 7.60 3.31 -3.28
C THR A 178 7.82 3.51 -4.78
N THR A 179 8.85 2.86 -5.34
CA THR A 179 9.25 3.04 -6.74
C THR A 179 8.37 2.25 -7.70
N ASP A 180 8.02 1.00 -7.38
CA ASP A 180 7.24 0.13 -8.28
C ASP A 180 5.74 0.42 -8.19
N PHE A 181 5.25 1.21 -9.13
CA PHE A 181 3.85 1.61 -9.22
C PHE A 181 2.90 0.48 -9.64
N THR A 182 3.39 -0.71 -9.98
CA THR A 182 2.57 -1.86 -10.42
C THR A 182 2.27 -2.87 -9.31
N ARG A 183 2.64 -2.52 -8.08
CA ARG A 183 2.46 -3.38 -6.91
C ARG A 183 1.01 -3.57 -6.50
N LEU A 184 0.80 -4.72 -5.87
CA LEU A 184 -0.39 -5.01 -5.08
C LEU A 184 -0.12 -4.67 -3.61
N ILE A 185 -1.03 -3.92 -3.01
CA ILE A 185 -0.97 -3.45 -1.63
C ILE A 185 -2.14 -4.06 -0.86
N ARG A 186 -1.92 -4.41 0.40
CA ARG A 186 -2.96 -5.03 1.23
C ARG A 186 -4.16 -4.10 1.36
N LEU A 187 -5.36 -4.63 1.13
CA LEU A 187 -6.59 -3.88 1.22
C LEU A 187 -6.92 -3.56 2.69
N PRO A 188 -7.02 -2.27 3.10
CA PRO A 188 -7.52 -1.95 4.42
C PRO A 188 -8.94 -2.47 4.63
N GLY A 189 -9.23 -2.99 5.82
CA GLY A 189 -10.41 -3.77 6.14
C GLY A 189 -10.29 -5.26 5.84
N SER A 190 -9.20 -5.74 5.20
CA SER A 190 -8.96 -7.18 5.02
C SER A 190 -8.16 -7.81 6.17
N LEU A 191 -8.12 -9.14 6.24
CA LEU A 191 -7.22 -9.83 7.16
C LEU A 191 -5.79 -9.91 6.61
N ASN A 192 -4.85 -10.00 7.55
CA ASN A 192 -3.49 -10.46 7.36
C ASN A 192 -3.32 -11.73 8.21
N VAL A 193 -3.58 -12.89 7.60
CA VAL A 193 -3.48 -14.19 8.28
C VAL A 193 -2.05 -14.72 8.21
N LYS A 194 -1.49 -15.00 9.38
CA LYS A 194 -0.20 -15.64 9.61
C LYS A 194 -0.45 -16.96 10.37
N PRO A 195 0.54 -17.87 10.42
CA PRO A 195 0.37 -19.16 11.09
C PRO A 195 -0.11 -19.05 12.55
N ASP A 196 0.25 -17.97 13.25
CA ASP A 196 0.01 -17.73 14.67
C ASP A 196 -0.97 -16.57 14.95
N SER A 197 -1.42 -15.84 13.93
CA SER A 197 -2.22 -14.63 14.13
C SER A 197 -3.06 -14.27 12.91
N ALA A 198 -4.23 -13.67 13.14
CA ALA A 198 -5.07 -13.10 12.09
C ALA A 198 -5.52 -11.72 12.53
N ARG A 199 -4.87 -10.68 11.98
CA ARG A 199 -5.15 -9.29 12.35
C ARG A 199 -5.71 -8.50 11.17
N PRO A 200 -6.69 -7.61 11.39
CA PRO A 200 -7.15 -6.71 10.34
C PRO A 200 -6.04 -5.73 9.93
N CYS A 201 -5.91 -5.53 8.62
CA CYS A 201 -5.29 -4.33 8.05
C CYS A 201 -6.26 -3.17 8.30
N ALA A 202 -5.86 -2.14 9.04
CA ALA A 202 -6.79 -1.13 9.55
C ALA A 202 -6.35 0.28 9.15
N ILE A 203 -7.31 1.08 8.69
CA ILE A 203 -7.09 2.52 8.51
C ILE A 203 -6.92 3.13 9.91
N ILE A 204 -5.83 3.86 10.08
CA ILE A 204 -5.58 4.65 11.28
C ILE A 204 -6.19 6.02 11.03
N SER A 205 -7.24 6.36 11.79
CA SER A 205 -7.70 7.75 11.86
C SER A 205 -6.52 8.58 12.37
N GLY A 206 -6.19 9.67 11.66
CA GLY A 206 -4.88 10.33 11.66
C GLY A 206 -4.17 10.48 13.02
N PRO A 207 -2.84 10.68 13.03
CA PRO A 207 -2.07 10.90 14.25
C PRO A 207 -2.56 12.11 15.06
#